data_AF-A0A1E7F426-F1
#
_entry.id   AF-A0A1E7F426-F1
#
_cell.length_a   1.000
_cell.length_b   1.000
_cell.length_c   1.000
_cell.angle_alpha   90.00
_cell.angle_beta   90.00
_cell.angle_gamma   90.00
#
_symmetry.space_group_name_H-M   'P 1'
#
loop_
_entity.id
_entity.type
_entity.pdbx_description
1 polymer ?
#
loop_
_entity_poly.entity_id
_entity_poly.type
_entity_poly.pdbx_seq_one_letter_code
_entity_poly.pdbx_strand_id
1 'polypeptide(L)'
;MNSNRKRPSTPLVPIDDGSFAGGPRRQKKAMIASSTWELLLPVPVSIETFSWLDQENLMNLSLVSKKFNGIIAVVIRKQRPQRRRQRKARIASFWNLLLPVPVIHETISWLDQESLMNLCLVSKKFYDIIAGNEPGNKNKIIPVFEVIGKTSLETLLKNLRVHFRNKETRSKLQSYVIMRFKDLDNFEFDYTSESIMKNIRIAKKVQMNGITSLDLSSGSLTTIEPSTSALFSMLPNLRQVDMSNKYISRHCIHTELFRSCPSLEKLTMHNSADFCLSAFGMGFTSSIKEIYIDNSYFDAYENDELVHMADLNDHQDTFMFHYCCNALERVSIRNMNLDLIYNDGEQFAFNQNACIKFIRNAPQTLRWFRSDLTQENMEMLRKERPGIELLN
;
A
#
# COMPACT_ATOMS: atom_id res chain seq x y z
N MET A 1 -54.23 15.18 -9.82
CA MET A 1 -53.75 13.85 -10.26
C MET A 1 -52.24 13.81 -10.07
N ASN A 2 -51.78 13.26 -8.93
CA ASN A 2 -50.37 13.15 -8.56
C ASN A 2 -49.85 11.76 -8.97
N SER A 3 -48.94 11.69 -9.93
CA SER A 3 -48.26 10.45 -10.30
C SER A 3 -46.94 10.31 -9.54
N ASN A 4 -46.96 9.54 -8.46
CA ASN A 4 -45.77 9.03 -7.79
C ASN A 4 -45.08 8.00 -8.71
N ARG A 5 -43.93 8.36 -9.30
CA ARG A 5 -43.03 7.39 -9.93
C ARG A 5 -42.03 6.88 -8.88
N LYS A 6 -42.23 5.62 -8.45
CA LYS A 6 -41.25 4.85 -7.70
C LYS A 6 -40.03 4.58 -8.59
N ARG A 7 -38.83 4.90 -8.10
CA ARG A 7 -37.56 4.46 -8.71
C ARG A 7 -37.36 2.97 -8.45
N PRO A 8 -36.85 2.19 -9.43
CA PRO A 8 -36.48 0.80 -9.20
C PRO A 8 -35.24 0.71 -8.32
N SER A 9 -35.24 -0.27 -7.42
CA SER A 9 -34.13 -0.62 -6.53
C SER A 9 -32.99 -1.27 -7.33
N THR A 10 -31.79 -0.71 -7.20
CA THR A 10 -30.53 -1.25 -7.74
C THR A 10 -30.23 -2.62 -7.10
N PRO A 11 -29.78 -3.64 -7.85
CA PRO A 11 -29.36 -4.90 -7.26
C PRO A 11 -28.04 -4.72 -6.49
N LEU A 12 -28.00 -5.23 -5.25
CA LEU A 12 -26.77 -5.39 -4.48
C LEU A 12 -25.90 -6.46 -5.15
N VAL A 13 -24.73 -6.05 -5.63
CA VAL A 13 -23.68 -6.97 -6.11
C VAL A 13 -23.06 -7.66 -4.89
N PRO A 14 -22.81 -8.99 -4.93
CA PRO A 14 -22.12 -9.67 -3.83
C PRO A 14 -20.69 -9.14 -3.72
N ILE A 15 -20.31 -8.72 -2.52
CA ILE A 15 -18.92 -8.44 -2.17
C ILE A 15 -18.19 -9.79 -2.16
N ASP A 16 -17.36 -10.02 -3.16
CA ASP A 16 -16.47 -11.16 -3.25
C ASP A 16 -15.28 -10.93 -2.32
N ASP A 17 -15.15 -11.76 -1.28
CA ASP A 17 -14.04 -11.74 -0.32
C ASP A 17 -12.75 -12.19 -1.03
N GLY A 18 -12.11 -11.22 -1.70
CA GLY A 18 -10.85 -11.35 -2.41
C GLY A 18 -9.71 -11.78 -1.48
N SER A 19 -9.55 -13.09 -1.32
CA SER A 19 -8.41 -13.72 -0.68
C SER A 19 -7.08 -13.26 -1.32
N PHE A 20 -6.19 -12.74 -0.47
CA PHE A 20 -4.86 -12.27 -0.84
C PHE A 20 -4.00 -13.39 -1.47
N ALA A 21 -3.70 -13.26 -2.75
CA ALA A 21 -2.79 -14.12 -3.52
C ALA A 21 -1.29 -13.93 -3.14
N GLY A 22 -0.97 -13.93 -1.85
CA GLY A 22 0.39 -13.98 -1.30
C GLY A 22 0.85 -15.38 -0.84
N GLY A 23 -0.02 -16.39 -0.93
CA GLY A 23 0.13 -17.71 -0.32
C GLY A 23 1.35 -18.55 -0.78
N PRO A 24 1.63 -18.73 -2.09
CA PRO A 24 2.61 -19.73 -2.52
C PRO A 24 4.07 -19.35 -2.21
N ARG A 25 4.42 -18.06 -2.33
CA ARG A 25 5.78 -17.57 -2.04
C ARG A 25 6.06 -17.51 -0.54
N ARG A 26 5.06 -17.24 0.30
CA ARG A 26 5.18 -17.28 1.76
C ARG A 26 5.29 -18.73 2.28
N GLN A 27 4.49 -19.66 1.75
CA GLN A 27 4.57 -21.07 2.13
C GLN A 27 5.90 -21.73 1.77
N LYS A 28 6.42 -21.51 0.55
CA LYS A 28 7.71 -22.09 0.13
C LYS A 28 8.88 -21.57 0.97
N LYS A 29 8.85 -20.29 1.36
CA LYS A 29 9.84 -19.68 2.26
C LYS A 29 9.72 -20.18 3.71
N ALA A 30 8.49 -20.34 4.21
CA ALA A 30 8.22 -20.89 5.53
C ALA A 30 8.69 -22.36 5.66
N MET A 31 8.56 -23.18 4.61
CA MET A 31 9.10 -24.55 4.60
C MET A 31 10.64 -24.59 4.69
N ILE A 32 11.34 -23.70 3.97
CA ILE A 32 12.80 -23.63 4.02
C ILE A 32 13.25 -23.17 5.41
N ALA A 33 12.59 -22.15 5.99
CA ALA A 33 12.84 -21.74 7.36
C ALA A 33 12.63 -22.92 8.33
N SER A 34 11.48 -23.61 8.29
CA SER A 34 11.21 -24.77 9.17
C SER A 34 12.37 -25.77 9.19
N SER A 35 12.93 -26.13 8.04
CA SER A 35 14.04 -27.08 7.95
C SER A 35 15.33 -26.57 8.63
N THR A 36 15.61 -25.27 8.57
CA THR A 36 16.75 -24.63 9.25
C THR A 36 16.54 -24.57 10.76
N TRP A 37 15.32 -24.28 11.20
CA TRP A 37 14.94 -24.26 12.62
C TRP A 37 14.97 -25.65 13.26
N GLU A 38 14.63 -26.69 12.49
CA GLU A 38 14.61 -28.09 12.93
C GLU A 38 16.00 -28.63 13.31
N LEU A 39 17.07 -28.06 12.72
CA LEU A 39 18.46 -28.41 12.97
C LEU A 39 19.12 -27.59 14.09
N LEU A 40 18.63 -26.37 14.35
CA LEU A 40 19.34 -25.41 15.20
C LEU A 40 18.81 -25.25 16.62
N LEU A 41 17.57 -25.67 16.91
CA LEU A 41 16.97 -25.51 18.24
C LEU A 41 16.69 -26.84 18.96
N PRO A 42 17.28 -27.08 20.15
CA PRO A 42 16.89 -28.18 21.01
C PRO A 42 15.41 -28.08 21.41
N VAL A 43 14.69 -29.21 21.43
CA VAL A 43 13.25 -29.28 21.74
C VAL A 43 12.82 -28.51 23.01
N PRO A 44 13.56 -28.53 24.14
CA PRO A 44 13.21 -27.74 25.33
C PRO A 44 13.11 -26.23 25.07
N VAL A 45 13.91 -25.73 24.12
CA VAL A 45 14.00 -24.31 23.74
C VAL A 45 12.77 -23.87 22.97
N SER A 46 12.36 -24.68 22.00
CA SER A 46 11.16 -24.40 21.22
C SER A 46 9.91 -24.39 22.12
N ILE A 47 9.86 -25.27 23.14
CA ILE A 47 8.77 -25.31 24.12
C ILE A 47 8.74 -23.97 24.87
N GLU A 48 9.87 -23.53 25.41
CA GLU A 48 9.88 -22.31 26.20
C GLU A 48 9.56 -21.06 25.36
N THR A 49 10.09 -20.96 24.14
CA THR A 49 9.79 -19.87 23.20
C THR A 49 8.31 -19.81 22.81
N PHE A 50 7.71 -20.93 22.42
CA PHE A 50 6.33 -20.97 21.98
C PHE A 50 5.34 -20.68 23.10
N SER A 51 5.73 -20.87 24.35
CA SER A 51 4.88 -20.55 25.51
C SER A 51 4.50 -19.08 25.68
N TRP A 52 5.03 -18.18 24.84
CA TRP A 52 4.83 -16.73 24.88
C TRP A 52 4.07 -16.16 23.71
N LEU A 53 3.85 -16.96 22.68
CA LEU A 53 2.97 -16.58 21.60
C LEU A 53 1.55 -16.72 22.11
N ASP A 54 0.71 -15.76 21.78
CA ASP A 54 -0.72 -15.95 21.96
C ASP A 54 -1.17 -17.19 21.16
N GLN A 55 -2.39 -17.62 21.44
CA GLN A 55 -2.92 -18.83 20.85
C GLN A 55 -2.96 -18.75 19.32
N GLU A 56 -3.12 -17.55 18.75
CA GLU A 56 -3.17 -17.33 17.30
C GLU A 56 -1.78 -17.49 16.66
N ASN A 57 -0.76 -16.87 17.24
CA ASN A 57 0.63 -16.98 16.80
C ASN A 57 1.21 -18.38 16.99
N LEU A 58 0.80 -19.08 18.05
CA LEU A 58 1.07 -20.50 18.24
C LEU A 58 0.48 -21.34 17.09
N MET A 59 -0.79 -21.08 16.74
CA MET A 59 -1.46 -21.80 15.66
C MET A 59 -0.80 -21.50 14.31
N ASN A 60 -0.37 -20.27 14.07
CA ASN A 60 0.37 -19.90 12.85
C ASN A 60 1.71 -20.65 12.73
N LEU A 61 2.45 -20.83 13.83
CA LEU A 61 3.68 -21.66 13.82
C LEU A 61 3.41 -23.16 13.71
N SER A 62 2.28 -23.62 14.24
CA SER A 62 1.83 -25.02 14.15
C SER A 62 1.59 -25.46 12.69
N LEU A 63 1.17 -24.51 11.84
CA LEU A 63 0.95 -24.72 10.41
C LEU A 63 2.25 -24.80 9.60
N VAL A 64 3.36 -24.31 10.16
CA VAL A 64 4.67 -24.26 9.49
C VAL A 64 5.48 -25.54 9.71
N SER A 65 5.31 -26.26 10.82
CA SER A 65 6.01 -27.52 11.09
C SER A 65 5.25 -28.50 11.98
N LYS A 66 5.17 -29.78 11.55
CA LYS A 66 4.62 -30.88 12.36
C LYS A 66 5.39 -31.10 13.68
N LYS A 67 6.70 -30.77 13.74
CA LYS A 67 7.51 -30.90 14.95
C LYS A 67 7.13 -29.85 15.99
N PHE A 68 6.76 -28.65 15.55
CA PHE A 68 6.28 -27.59 16.44
C PHE A 68 4.93 -27.94 17.08
N ASN A 69 4.07 -28.73 16.45
CA ASN A 69 2.80 -29.18 17.06
C ASN A 69 3.00 -29.93 18.37
N GLY A 70 3.98 -30.85 18.43
CA GLY A 70 4.30 -31.58 19.66
C GLY A 70 4.82 -30.67 20.77
N ILE A 71 5.57 -29.64 20.39
CA ILE A 71 6.19 -28.67 21.28
C ILE A 71 5.13 -27.70 21.83
N ILE A 72 4.26 -27.17 20.97
CA ILE A 72 3.14 -26.29 21.31
C ILE A 72 2.12 -27.02 22.19
N ALA A 73 1.86 -28.31 21.93
CA ALA A 73 0.99 -29.10 22.79
C ALA A 73 1.57 -29.27 24.21
N VAL A 74 2.89 -29.44 24.36
CA VAL A 74 3.55 -29.51 25.67
C VAL A 74 3.52 -28.16 26.37
N VAL A 75 3.68 -27.07 25.64
CA VAL A 75 3.57 -25.69 26.12
C VAL A 75 2.21 -25.41 26.75
N ILE A 76 1.15 -25.71 26.00
CA ILE A 76 -0.23 -25.46 26.42
C ILE A 76 -0.54 -26.26 27.68
N ARG A 77 -0.09 -27.52 27.74
CA ARG A 77 -0.27 -28.40 28.93
C ARG A 77 0.54 -27.98 30.16
N LYS A 78 1.64 -27.23 30.01
CA LYS A 78 2.54 -26.86 31.11
C LYS A 78 2.34 -25.45 31.67
N GLN A 79 1.35 -24.68 31.21
CA GLN A 79 1.07 -23.36 31.76
C GLN A 79 0.56 -23.45 33.22
N ARG A 80 1.48 -23.54 34.18
CA ARG A 80 1.22 -23.27 35.60
C ARG A 80 1.28 -21.76 35.85
N PRO A 81 0.50 -21.21 36.81
CA PRO A 81 0.49 -19.79 37.13
C PRO A 81 1.78 -19.38 37.85
N GLN A 82 2.85 -19.17 37.10
CA GLN A 82 4.10 -18.61 37.60
C GLN A 82 4.03 -17.08 37.55
N ARG A 83 4.62 -16.38 38.54
CA ARG A 83 4.63 -14.91 38.58
C ARG A 83 5.26 -14.34 37.30
N ARG A 84 4.48 -13.57 36.52
CA ARG A 84 4.84 -12.98 35.21
C ARG A 84 6.27 -12.41 35.14
N ARG A 85 6.77 -11.79 36.22
CA ARG A 85 8.12 -11.19 36.29
C ARG A 85 9.26 -12.21 36.19
N GLN A 86 9.20 -13.33 36.92
CA GLN A 86 10.29 -14.33 36.91
C GLN A 86 10.41 -15.04 35.55
N ARG A 87 9.27 -15.25 34.90
CA ARG A 87 9.19 -15.87 33.58
C ARG A 87 9.90 -15.01 32.52
N LYS A 88 9.60 -13.70 32.47
CA LYS A 88 10.27 -12.75 31.55
C LYS A 88 11.79 -12.73 31.71
N ALA A 89 12.30 -12.76 32.94
CA ALA A 89 13.74 -12.71 33.21
C ALA A 89 14.49 -13.97 32.72
N ARG A 90 13.95 -15.17 32.94
CA ARG A 90 14.58 -16.43 32.47
C ARG A 90 14.71 -16.49 30.95
N ILE A 91 13.75 -15.92 30.23
CA ILE A 91 13.72 -15.96 28.76
C ILE A 91 14.69 -14.97 28.18
N ALA A 92 14.73 -13.75 28.74
CA ALA A 92 15.75 -12.79 28.37
C ALA A 92 17.14 -13.42 28.54
N SER A 93 17.40 -14.13 29.65
CA SER A 93 18.66 -14.85 29.81
C SER A 93 18.85 -15.99 28.80
N PHE A 94 17.80 -16.75 28.48
CA PHE A 94 17.86 -17.85 27.51
C PHE A 94 18.27 -17.36 26.12
N TRP A 95 17.55 -16.38 25.57
CA TRP A 95 17.83 -15.81 24.25
C TRP A 95 19.17 -15.06 24.21
N ASN A 96 19.56 -14.45 25.32
CA ASN A 96 20.84 -13.77 25.41
C ASN A 96 22.02 -14.74 25.38
N LEU A 97 21.86 -15.94 25.95
CA LEU A 97 22.95 -16.91 26.15
C LEU A 97 23.03 -18.01 25.08
N LEU A 98 21.91 -18.43 24.47
CA LEU A 98 21.87 -19.72 23.75
C LEU A 98 21.64 -19.63 22.25
N LEU A 99 21.15 -18.50 21.72
CA LEU A 99 20.94 -18.35 20.28
C LEU A 99 22.03 -17.48 19.64
N PRO A 100 22.75 -17.99 18.63
CA PRO A 100 23.66 -17.18 17.83
C PRO A 100 22.93 -16.00 17.19
N VAL A 101 23.56 -14.83 17.18
CA VAL A 101 23.00 -13.59 16.58
C VAL A 101 22.48 -13.80 15.15
N PRO A 102 23.14 -14.56 14.25
CA PRO A 102 22.62 -14.80 12.91
C PRO A 102 21.25 -15.51 12.89
N VAL A 103 20.99 -16.44 13.81
CA VAL A 103 19.69 -17.13 13.91
C VAL A 103 18.61 -16.16 14.38
N ILE A 104 18.97 -15.26 15.30
CA ILE A 104 18.07 -14.19 15.75
C ILE A 104 17.75 -13.23 14.59
N HIS A 105 18.73 -12.81 13.80
CA HIS A 105 18.51 -11.96 12.63
C HIS A 105 17.57 -12.61 11.61
N GLU A 106 17.82 -13.88 11.29
CA GLU A 106 16.96 -14.63 10.38
C GLU A 106 15.54 -14.69 10.94
N THR A 107 15.35 -15.04 12.22
CA THR A 107 14.04 -15.06 12.89
C THR A 107 13.29 -13.74 12.76
N ILE A 108 13.96 -12.65 13.15
CA ILE A 108 13.40 -11.29 13.14
C ILE A 108 13.02 -10.87 11.71
N SER A 109 13.75 -11.36 10.70
CA SER A 109 13.45 -11.04 9.30
C SER A 109 12.08 -11.53 8.81
N TRP A 110 11.45 -12.46 9.54
CA TRP A 110 10.13 -13.01 9.22
C TRP A 110 8.97 -12.34 9.97
N LEU A 111 9.26 -11.50 10.96
CA LEU A 111 8.23 -10.85 11.79
C LEU A 111 7.61 -9.65 11.07
N ASP A 112 6.32 -9.42 11.27
CA ASP A 112 5.68 -8.16 10.88
C ASP A 112 6.08 -7.00 11.81
N GLN A 113 5.67 -5.78 11.46
CA GLN A 113 6.04 -4.57 12.20
C GLN A 113 5.51 -4.54 13.64
N GLU A 114 4.31 -5.10 13.90
CA GLU A 114 3.74 -5.15 15.24
C GLU A 114 4.49 -6.17 16.11
N SER A 115 4.75 -7.35 15.57
CA SER A 115 5.58 -8.38 16.17
C SER A 115 6.98 -7.87 16.50
N LEU A 116 7.61 -7.07 15.61
CA LEU A 116 8.89 -6.43 15.86
C LEU A 116 8.85 -5.42 17.02
N MET A 117 7.82 -4.56 17.05
CA MET A 117 7.63 -3.59 18.14
C MET A 117 7.45 -4.30 19.47
N ASN A 118 6.63 -5.35 19.50
CA ASN A 118 6.41 -6.16 20.70
C ASN A 118 7.70 -6.87 21.15
N LEU A 119 8.48 -7.40 20.20
CA LEU A 119 9.75 -8.08 20.50
C LEU A 119 10.80 -7.11 21.07
N CYS A 120 10.83 -5.86 20.63
CA CYS A 120 11.68 -4.82 21.20
C CYS A 120 11.44 -4.58 22.70
N LEU A 121 10.21 -4.80 23.18
CA LEU A 121 9.85 -4.61 24.58
C LEU A 121 10.24 -5.80 25.47
N VAL A 122 10.68 -6.92 24.88
CA VAL A 122 11.03 -8.14 25.62
C VAL A 122 12.41 -8.04 26.26
N SER A 123 13.41 -7.53 25.53
CA SER A 123 14.77 -7.39 26.05
C SER A 123 15.55 -6.25 25.36
N LYS A 124 16.52 -5.69 26.08
CA LYS A 124 17.44 -4.68 25.53
C LYS A 124 18.23 -5.22 24.33
N LYS A 125 18.65 -6.49 24.35
CA LYS A 125 19.37 -7.11 23.22
C LYS A 125 18.52 -7.12 21.95
N PHE A 126 17.23 -7.45 22.05
CA PHE A 126 16.33 -7.39 20.89
C PHE A 126 16.10 -5.98 20.41
N TYR A 127 15.93 -5.03 21.34
CA TYR A 127 15.88 -3.62 20.99
C TYR A 127 17.14 -3.19 20.23
N ASP A 128 18.33 -3.51 20.73
CA ASP A 128 19.60 -3.15 20.10
C ASP A 128 19.75 -3.81 18.71
N ILE A 129 19.29 -5.06 18.54
CA ILE A 129 19.29 -5.76 17.24
C ILE A 129 18.29 -5.15 16.24
N ILE A 130 17.09 -4.81 16.70
CA ILE A 130 15.98 -4.37 15.83
C ILE A 130 16.09 -2.88 15.51
N ALA A 131 16.38 -2.06 16.51
CA ALA A 131 16.50 -0.61 16.39
C ALA A 131 17.92 -0.15 16.04
N GLY A 132 18.94 -0.99 16.29
CA GLY A 132 20.32 -0.68 15.95
C GLY A 132 20.63 -0.84 14.46
N ASN A 133 21.83 -0.40 14.09
CA ASN A 133 22.39 -0.60 12.76
C ASN A 133 23.21 -1.89 12.66
N GLU A 134 22.79 -2.94 13.36
CA GLU A 134 23.45 -4.24 13.33
C GLU A 134 23.48 -4.78 11.88
N PRO A 135 24.67 -5.06 11.32
CA PRO A 135 24.79 -5.56 9.96
C PRO A 135 24.11 -6.94 9.85
N GLY A 136 23.29 -7.10 8.82
CA GLY A 136 22.57 -8.35 8.53
C GLY A 136 21.10 -8.37 8.96
N ASN A 137 20.64 -7.44 9.82
CA ASN A 137 19.22 -7.31 10.07
C ASN A 137 18.52 -6.57 8.91
N LYS A 138 17.82 -7.35 8.07
CA LYS A 138 17.07 -6.82 6.92
C LYS A 138 15.70 -6.24 7.30
N ASN A 139 15.18 -6.56 8.48
CA ASN A 139 13.84 -6.19 8.90
C ASN A 139 13.92 -5.27 10.11
N LYS A 140 13.81 -3.97 9.83
CA LYS A 140 13.84 -2.91 10.84
C LYS A 140 12.43 -2.43 11.12
N ILE A 141 12.23 -1.87 12.31
CA ILE A 141 11.02 -1.12 12.59
C ILE A 141 11.01 0.10 11.67
N ILE A 142 9.94 0.22 10.88
CA ILE A 142 9.73 1.36 10.00
C ILE A 142 8.92 2.39 10.80
N PRO A 143 9.49 3.56 11.11
CA PRO A 143 8.79 4.56 11.89
C PRO A 143 7.62 5.14 11.07
N VAL A 144 6.41 5.03 11.65
CA VAL A 144 5.16 5.54 11.07
C VAL A 144 4.70 6.79 11.84
N PHE A 145 4.48 7.88 11.11
CA PHE A 145 3.82 9.08 11.61
C PHE A 145 2.32 8.96 11.36
N GLU A 146 1.61 8.53 12.40
CA GLU A 146 0.16 8.34 12.35
C GLU A 146 -0.58 9.62 12.71
N VAL A 147 -1.50 10.03 11.86
CA VAL A 147 -2.37 11.19 12.05
C VAL A 147 -3.81 10.71 12.14
N ILE A 148 -4.51 11.08 13.21
CA ILE A 148 -5.89 10.68 13.46
C ILE A 148 -6.81 11.87 13.20
N GLY A 149 -7.87 11.68 12.41
CA GLY A 149 -8.87 12.70 12.08
C GLY A 149 -9.73 13.12 13.26
N LYS A 150 -9.21 14.06 14.06
CA LYS A 150 -9.96 14.72 15.14
C LYS A 150 -9.87 16.24 15.07
N THR A 151 -9.14 16.77 14.11
CA THR A 151 -8.83 18.20 13.96
C THR A 151 -8.84 18.57 12.49
N SER A 152 -9.11 19.83 12.16
CA SER A 152 -8.98 20.31 10.79
C SER A 152 -7.54 20.19 10.26
N LEU A 153 -7.40 20.04 8.94
CA LEU A 153 -6.09 19.98 8.27
C LEU A 153 -5.26 21.25 8.53
N GLU A 154 -5.91 22.42 8.58
CA GLU A 154 -5.24 23.68 8.90
C GLU A 154 -4.62 23.63 10.31
N THR A 155 -5.34 23.08 11.29
CA THR A 155 -4.84 22.94 12.66
C THR A 155 -3.64 22.01 12.72
N LEU A 156 -3.69 20.88 12.01
CA LEU A 156 -2.55 19.96 11.88
C LEU A 156 -1.33 20.69 11.30
N LEU A 157 -1.48 21.40 10.18
CA LEU A 157 -0.40 22.12 9.52
C LEU A 157 0.18 23.24 10.40
N LYS A 158 -0.66 23.97 11.13
CA LYS A 158 -0.21 24.97 12.12
C LYS A 158 0.62 24.32 13.24
N ASN A 159 0.17 23.19 13.78
CA ASN A 159 0.88 22.48 14.84
C ASN A 159 2.22 21.93 14.33
N LEU A 160 2.24 21.31 13.16
CA LEU A 160 3.49 20.84 12.54
C LEU A 160 4.46 22.01 12.30
N ARG A 161 3.97 23.17 11.86
CA ARG A 161 4.80 24.38 11.72
C ARG A 161 5.44 24.82 13.04
N VAL A 162 4.72 24.72 14.16
CA VAL A 162 5.28 25.01 15.50
C VAL A 162 6.37 23.99 15.84
N HIS A 163 6.12 22.70 15.65
CA HIS A 163 7.13 21.66 15.88
C HIS A 163 8.36 21.78 14.96
N PHE A 164 8.19 22.28 13.74
CA PHE A 164 9.31 22.49 12.81
C PHE A 164 10.21 23.67 13.19
N ARG A 165 9.74 24.59 14.03
CA ARG A 165 10.57 25.67 14.61
C ARG A 165 11.51 25.15 15.70
N ASN A 166 11.15 24.05 16.37
CA ASN A 166 12.01 23.41 17.36
C ASN A 166 12.91 22.36 16.68
N LYS A 167 14.23 22.47 16.87
CA LYS A 167 15.24 21.64 16.20
C LYS A 167 15.09 20.14 16.53
N GLU A 168 14.81 19.81 17.78
CA GLU A 168 14.70 18.43 18.26
C GLU A 168 13.44 17.77 17.67
N THR A 169 12.28 18.41 17.80
CA THR A 169 11.03 17.87 17.25
C THR A 169 11.06 17.84 15.73
N ARG A 170 11.68 18.82 15.06
CA ARG A 170 11.93 18.76 13.62
C ARG A 170 12.76 17.52 13.27
N SER A 171 13.88 17.29 13.96
CA SER A 171 14.75 16.13 13.68
C SER A 171 14.00 14.81 13.87
N LYS A 172 13.16 14.70 14.90
CA LYS A 172 12.31 13.54 15.12
C LYS A 172 11.26 13.36 14.03
N LEU A 173 10.63 14.45 13.57
CA LEU A 173 9.66 14.38 12.47
C LEU A 173 10.30 13.94 11.14
N GLN A 174 11.59 14.23 10.94
CA GLN A 174 12.33 13.77 9.76
C GLN A 174 12.75 12.29 9.84
N SER A 175 12.66 11.62 10.99
CA SER A 175 13.02 10.21 11.09
C SER A 175 11.91 9.28 10.64
N TYR A 176 10.68 9.78 10.48
CA TYR A 176 9.55 8.98 10.00
C TYR A 176 9.65 8.71 8.51
N VAL A 177 9.33 7.49 8.11
CA VAL A 177 9.40 7.03 6.71
C VAL A 177 8.02 6.95 6.08
N ILE A 178 7.01 6.60 6.89
CA ILE A 178 5.62 6.45 6.45
C ILE A 178 4.78 7.50 7.16
N MET A 179 3.91 8.18 6.42
CA MET A 179 2.78 8.94 6.97
C MET A 179 1.51 8.15 6.75
N ARG A 180 0.70 7.96 7.80
CA ARG A 180 -0.60 7.28 7.69
C ARG A 180 -1.68 8.16 8.27
N PHE A 181 -2.76 8.34 7.52
CA PHE A 181 -3.98 8.97 8.01
C PHE A 181 -4.98 7.90 8.44
N LYS A 182 -5.47 8.00 9.67
CA LYS A 182 -6.62 7.25 10.15
C LYS A 182 -7.82 8.16 10.22
N ASP A 183 -8.96 7.64 9.80
CA ASP A 183 -10.24 8.34 9.81
C ASP A 183 -10.15 9.69 9.10
N LEU A 184 -9.60 9.69 7.87
CA LEU A 184 -9.43 10.90 7.06
C LEU A 184 -10.74 11.67 6.89
N ASP A 185 -11.86 10.97 6.94
CA ASP A 185 -13.22 11.47 6.71
C ASP A 185 -13.73 12.33 7.88
N ASN A 186 -13.08 12.21 9.04
CA ASN A 186 -13.37 13.02 10.21
C ASN A 186 -12.60 14.36 10.20
N PHE A 187 -11.78 14.63 9.18
CA PHE A 187 -11.15 15.93 9.03
C PHE A 187 -12.16 16.96 8.52
N GLU A 188 -12.27 18.06 9.24
CA GLU A 188 -12.96 19.25 8.73
C GLU A 188 -12.06 19.96 7.71
N PHE A 189 -12.60 20.15 6.50
CA PHE A 189 -11.94 20.85 5.42
C PHE A 189 -12.66 22.16 5.10
N ASP A 190 -11.88 23.23 4.95
CA ASP A 190 -12.35 24.50 4.40
C ASP A 190 -12.03 24.53 2.90
N TYR A 191 -13.08 24.64 2.10
CA TYR A 191 -13.04 24.54 0.64
C TYR A 191 -12.76 25.86 -0.06
N THR A 192 -12.57 26.95 0.68
CA THR A 192 -12.26 28.24 0.05
C THR A 192 -10.87 28.18 -0.60
N SER A 193 -10.75 28.69 -1.83
CA SER A 193 -9.48 28.76 -2.54
C SER A 193 -8.40 29.49 -1.74
N GLU A 194 -8.78 30.50 -0.95
CA GLU A 194 -7.87 31.20 -0.05
C GLU A 194 -7.31 30.28 1.05
N SER A 195 -8.16 29.47 1.68
CA SER A 195 -7.76 28.52 2.71
C SER A 195 -6.85 27.42 2.16
N ILE A 196 -7.18 26.87 0.98
CA ILE A 196 -6.34 25.89 0.27
C ILE A 196 -4.95 26.48 0.00
N MET A 197 -4.88 27.68 -0.58
CA MET A 197 -3.60 28.33 -0.89
C MET A 197 -2.81 28.69 0.37
N LYS A 198 -3.49 29.12 1.44
CA LYS A 198 -2.88 29.37 2.75
C LYS A 198 -2.27 28.09 3.33
N ASN A 199 -2.98 26.97 3.25
CA ASN A 199 -2.51 25.67 3.74
C ASN A 199 -1.30 25.18 2.93
N ILE A 200 -1.32 25.31 1.60
CA ILE A 200 -0.16 24.99 0.74
C ILE A 200 1.06 25.85 1.13
N ARG A 201 0.88 27.16 1.37
CA ARG A 201 1.97 28.05 1.81
C ARG A 201 2.53 27.68 3.19
N ILE A 202 1.70 27.17 4.08
CA ILE A 202 2.14 26.66 5.39
C ILE A 202 2.92 25.35 5.18
N ALA A 203 2.37 24.40 4.44
CA ALA A 203 2.96 23.09 4.19
C ALA A 203 4.35 23.18 3.54
N LYS A 204 4.55 24.09 2.59
CA LYS A 204 5.86 24.35 1.97
C LYS A 204 6.94 24.79 2.98
N LYS A 205 6.55 25.29 4.17
CA LYS A 205 7.48 25.65 5.27
C LYS A 205 7.74 24.49 6.24
N VAL A 206 7.10 23.34 6.03
CA VAL A 206 7.10 22.17 6.92
C VAL A 206 7.50 20.91 6.14
N GLN A 207 8.57 20.97 5.36
CA GLN A 207 8.94 19.83 4.49
C GLN A 207 9.40 18.63 5.31
N MET A 208 8.64 17.52 5.28
CA MET A 208 8.96 16.26 5.96
C MET A 208 9.70 15.31 5.01
N ASN A 209 10.95 15.67 4.68
CA ASN A 209 11.81 14.99 3.70
C ASN A 209 12.10 13.51 3.99
N GLY A 210 11.98 13.07 5.26
CA GLY A 210 12.15 11.66 5.63
C GLY A 210 11.02 10.76 5.18
N ILE A 211 9.82 11.31 4.95
CA ILE A 211 8.63 10.55 4.60
C ILE A 211 8.67 10.25 3.10
N THR A 212 8.69 8.97 2.78
CA THR A 212 8.74 8.45 1.40
C THR A 212 7.49 7.67 1.03
N SER A 213 6.61 7.36 1.99
CA SER A 213 5.34 6.67 1.75
C SER A 213 4.21 7.40 2.45
N LEU A 214 3.09 7.55 1.76
CA LEU A 214 1.86 8.15 2.27
C LEU A 214 0.71 7.16 2.08
N ASP A 215 0.03 6.87 3.18
CA ASP A 215 -1.13 5.98 3.24
C ASP A 215 -2.36 6.82 3.63
N LEU A 216 -3.22 7.05 2.65
CA LEU A 216 -4.52 7.71 2.77
C LEU A 216 -5.66 6.70 2.64
N SER A 217 -5.37 5.39 2.58
CA SER A 217 -6.41 4.37 2.37
C SER A 217 -7.44 4.38 3.51
N SER A 218 -8.70 4.09 3.19
CA SER A 218 -9.79 3.94 4.16
C SER A 218 -10.52 2.61 3.98
N GLY A 219 -11.27 2.19 5.01
CA GLY A 219 -12.17 1.03 4.89
C GLY A 219 -13.44 1.32 4.10
N SER A 220 -13.75 2.58 3.80
CA SER A 220 -14.94 3.03 3.08
C SER A 220 -14.58 4.03 2.00
N LEU A 221 -15.36 4.03 0.91
CA LEU A 221 -15.19 4.99 -0.19
C LEU A 221 -15.49 6.41 0.30
N THR A 222 -14.48 7.28 0.31
CA THR A 222 -14.66 8.68 0.73
C THR A 222 -13.94 9.68 -0.15
N THR A 223 -14.43 10.92 -0.16
CA THR A 223 -13.87 11.97 -1.00
C THR A 223 -12.53 12.46 -0.46
N ILE A 224 -11.50 12.42 -1.31
CA ILE A 224 -10.28 13.20 -1.06
C ILE A 224 -10.55 14.61 -1.54
N GLU A 225 -10.36 15.55 -0.62
CA GLU A 225 -10.63 16.96 -0.86
C GLU A 225 -9.40 17.69 -1.42
N PRO A 226 -9.57 18.76 -2.23
CA PRO A 226 -8.46 19.52 -2.82
C PRO A 226 -7.46 20.09 -1.79
N SER A 227 -7.90 20.28 -0.55
CA SER A 227 -7.09 20.69 0.60
C SER A 227 -5.90 19.74 0.87
N THR A 228 -6.00 18.46 0.47
CA THR A 228 -4.91 17.47 0.55
C THR A 228 -3.69 17.84 -0.31
N SER A 229 -3.83 18.76 -1.26
CA SER A 229 -2.72 19.40 -1.98
C SER A 229 -1.61 19.91 -1.04
N ALA A 230 -2.01 20.43 0.13
CA ALA A 230 -1.06 20.88 1.13
C ALA A 230 -0.22 19.72 1.69
N LEU A 231 -0.79 18.51 1.82
CA LEU A 231 -0.04 17.33 2.26
C LEU A 231 1.04 16.96 1.26
N PHE A 232 0.74 16.92 -0.04
CA PHE A 232 1.76 16.59 -1.06
C PHE A 232 2.88 17.63 -1.10
N SER A 233 2.55 18.92 -0.98
CA SER A 233 3.53 20.01 -0.85
C SER A 233 4.43 19.90 0.39
N MET A 234 3.99 19.17 1.42
CA MET A 234 4.75 18.90 2.65
C MET A 234 5.73 17.73 2.49
N LEU A 235 5.52 16.86 1.50
CA LEU A 235 6.22 15.58 1.33
C LEU A 235 6.98 15.53 -0.02
N PRO A 236 8.02 16.35 -0.23
CA PRO A 236 8.66 16.47 -1.55
C PRO A 236 9.41 15.20 -2.00
N ASN A 237 9.81 14.33 -1.07
CA ASN A 237 10.53 13.07 -1.35
C ASN A 237 9.61 11.84 -1.40
N LEU A 238 8.31 12.07 -1.56
CA LEU A 238 7.33 11.00 -1.59
C LEU A 238 7.56 10.08 -2.80
N ARG A 239 7.65 8.78 -2.54
CA ARG A 239 7.90 7.73 -3.54
C ARG A 239 6.70 6.80 -3.72
N GLN A 240 5.88 6.64 -2.68
CA GLN A 240 4.74 5.74 -2.72
C GLN A 240 3.52 6.44 -2.13
N VAL A 241 2.39 6.31 -2.82
CA VAL A 241 1.09 6.80 -2.36
C VAL A 241 0.06 5.70 -2.49
N ASP A 242 -0.69 5.48 -1.41
CA ASP A 242 -1.91 4.67 -1.42
C ASP A 242 -3.11 5.57 -1.10
N MET A 243 -4.05 5.63 -2.04
CA MET A 243 -5.31 6.36 -1.98
C MET A 243 -6.47 5.41 -2.31
N SER A 244 -6.35 4.13 -1.93
CA SER A 244 -7.43 3.16 -2.15
C SER A 244 -8.69 3.50 -1.36
N ASN A 245 -9.85 3.15 -1.92
CA ASN A 245 -11.19 3.48 -1.43
C ASN A 245 -11.43 4.99 -1.38
N LYS A 246 -11.03 5.73 -2.43
CA LYS A 246 -11.19 7.18 -2.47
C LYS A 246 -11.86 7.68 -3.74
N TYR A 247 -12.72 8.68 -3.57
CA TYR A 247 -13.27 9.48 -4.65
C TYR A 247 -12.40 10.73 -4.82
N ILE A 248 -11.69 10.85 -5.93
CA ILE A 248 -10.78 11.97 -6.16
C ILE A 248 -11.49 13.05 -6.97
N SER A 249 -11.74 14.21 -6.35
CA SER A 249 -12.37 15.34 -7.05
C SER A 249 -11.55 15.75 -8.30
N ARG A 250 -12.23 15.75 -9.46
CA ARG A 250 -11.71 15.51 -10.82
C ARG A 250 -10.46 16.23 -11.34
N HIS A 251 -9.91 17.29 -10.74
CA HIS A 251 -8.87 18.08 -11.46
C HIS A 251 -7.66 18.55 -10.65
N CYS A 252 -7.77 18.70 -9.32
CA CYS A 252 -6.73 19.39 -8.57
C CYS A 252 -5.69 18.44 -7.95
N ILE A 253 -6.15 17.28 -7.48
CA ILE A 253 -5.35 16.42 -6.61
C ILE A 253 -4.22 15.74 -7.37
N HIS A 254 -4.51 15.15 -8.54
CA HIS A 254 -3.48 14.49 -9.35
C HIS A 254 -2.39 15.47 -9.76
N THR A 255 -2.78 16.57 -10.40
CA THR A 255 -1.85 17.60 -10.87
C THR A 255 -0.93 18.10 -9.76
N GLU A 256 -1.47 18.37 -8.56
CA GLU A 256 -0.66 18.89 -7.47
C GLU A 256 0.18 17.81 -6.78
N LEU A 257 -0.30 16.56 -6.70
CA LEU A 257 0.48 15.42 -6.23
C LEU A 257 1.74 15.25 -7.08
N PHE A 258 1.61 15.13 -8.40
CA PHE A 258 2.76 14.86 -9.28
C PHE A 258 3.68 16.07 -9.42
N ARG A 259 3.15 17.30 -9.32
CA ARG A 259 3.96 18.51 -9.28
C ARG A 259 4.76 18.66 -7.98
N SER A 260 4.15 18.29 -6.85
CA SER A 260 4.80 18.40 -5.53
C SER A 260 5.76 17.25 -5.24
N CYS A 261 5.53 16.08 -5.84
CA CYS A 261 6.25 14.84 -5.56
C CYS A 261 6.87 14.26 -6.85
N PRO A 262 7.92 14.89 -7.43
CA PRO A 262 8.53 14.47 -8.69
C PRO A 262 9.27 13.11 -8.60
N SER A 263 9.52 12.63 -7.38
CA SER A 263 10.13 11.32 -7.09
C SER A 263 9.11 10.19 -6.88
N LEU A 264 7.82 10.42 -7.17
CA LEU A 264 6.79 9.42 -6.97
C LEU A 264 6.99 8.24 -7.93
N GLU A 265 7.22 7.05 -7.36
CA GLU A 265 7.53 5.80 -8.07
C GLU A 265 6.32 4.84 -8.11
N LYS A 266 5.42 4.91 -7.12
CA LYS A 266 4.26 4.01 -7.00
C LYS A 266 2.99 4.72 -6.61
N LEU A 267 1.91 4.44 -7.34
CA LEU A 267 0.55 4.88 -7.05
C LEU A 267 -0.38 3.68 -6.88
N THR A 268 -1.15 3.67 -5.79
CA THR A 268 -2.19 2.66 -5.50
C THR A 268 -3.52 3.38 -5.26
N MET A 269 -4.57 2.99 -5.98
CA MET A 269 -5.91 3.58 -5.96
C MET A 269 -6.97 2.52 -6.28
N HIS A 270 -7.02 1.46 -5.46
CA HIS A 270 -8.06 0.44 -5.63
C HIS A 270 -9.43 0.98 -5.23
N ASN A 271 -10.50 0.46 -5.84
CA ASN A 271 -11.88 0.82 -5.48
C ASN A 271 -12.07 2.35 -5.39
N SER A 272 -11.55 3.06 -6.39
CA SER A 272 -11.54 4.50 -6.45
C SER A 272 -12.34 4.97 -7.66
N ALA A 273 -12.67 6.26 -7.72
CA ALA A 273 -13.39 6.82 -8.85
C ALA A 273 -12.73 8.12 -9.31
N ASP A 274 -13.14 8.58 -10.49
CA ASP A 274 -12.69 9.81 -11.13
C ASP A 274 -11.19 9.84 -11.48
N PHE A 275 -10.61 8.69 -11.83
CA PHE A 275 -9.26 8.66 -12.37
C PHE A 275 -9.26 9.00 -13.87
N CYS A 276 -8.53 10.04 -14.26
CA CYS A 276 -8.41 10.42 -15.68
C CYS A 276 -7.62 9.37 -16.48
N LEU A 277 -8.23 8.80 -17.51
CA LEU A 277 -7.69 7.69 -18.30
C LEU A 277 -6.37 8.01 -19.04
N SER A 278 -6.21 9.22 -19.59
CA SER A 278 -4.94 9.66 -20.20
C SER A 278 -3.83 9.87 -19.18
N ALA A 279 -4.20 10.02 -17.90
CA ALA A 279 -3.31 10.42 -16.83
C ALA A 279 -2.62 11.77 -17.09
N PHE A 280 -3.31 12.74 -17.71
CA PHE A 280 -2.76 14.07 -18.02
C PHE A 280 -2.04 14.74 -16.84
N GLY A 281 -2.64 14.70 -15.64
CA GLY A 281 -2.03 15.26 -14.43
C GLY A 281 -0.74 14.55 -13.98
N MET A 282 -0.42 13.37 -14.52
CA MET A 282 0.78 12.61 -14.20
C MET A 282 2.00 13.00 -15.05
N GLY A 283 1.83 13.83 -16.09
CA GLY A 283 2.93 14.27 -16.95
C GLY A 283 4.01 15.10 -16.26
N PHE A 284 3.78 15.52 -15.01
CA PHE A 284 4.77 16.23 -14.20
C PHE A 284 5.81 15.31 -13.55
N THR A 285 5.61 13.98 -13.56
CA THR A 285 6.60 13.01 -13.07
C THR A 285 7.09 12.10 -14.20
N SER A 286 8.39 11.86 -14.22
CA SER A 286 9.02 10.82 -15.05
C SER A 286 9.45 9.60 -14.24
N SER A 287 9.17 9.60 -12.93
CA SER A 287 9.67 8.59 -11.99
C SER A 287 8.67 7.46 -11.73
N ILE A 288 7.43 7.56 -12.20
CA ILE A 288 6.39 6.59 -11.90
C ILE A 288 6.69 5.25 -12.58
N LYS A 289 6.76 4.19 -11.79
CA LYS A 289 7.08 2.82 -12.21
C LYS A 289 5.91 1.87 -12.02
N GLU A 290 5.12 2.09 -10.98
CA GLU A 290 4.03 1.18 -10.62
C GLU A 290 2.70 1.93 -10.47
N ILE A 291 1.66 1.43 -11.13
CA ILE A 291 0.28 1.93 -11.02
C ILE A 291 -0.65 0.75 -10.70
N TYR A 292 -1.45 0.85 -9.64
CA TYR A 292 -2.44 -0.15 -9.25
C TYR A 292 -3.79 0.52 -9.01
N ILE A 293 -4.75 0.33 -9.92
CA ILE A 293 -6.05 1.01 -9.93
C ILE A 293 -7.15 -0.04 -10.25
N ASP A 294 -7.16 -1.13 -9.50
CA ASP A 294 -8.17 -2.19 -9.69
C ASP A 294 -9.52 -1.82 -9.07
N ASN A 295 -10.62 -2.29 -9.66
CA ASN A 295 -12.01 -2.08 -9.25
C ASN A 295 -12.42 -0.61 -9.23
N SER A 296 -11.92 0.18 -10.18
CA SER A 296 -12.06 1.63 -10.13
C SER A 296 -12.80 2.18 -11.35
N TYR A 297 -13.36 3.37 -11.18
CA TYR A 297 -14.02 4.14 -12.22
C TYR A 297 -13.07 5.17 -12.80
N PHE A 298 -12.98 5.16 -14.12
CA PHE A 298 -12.17 6.05 -14.93
C PHE A 298 -13.07 7.05 -15.62
N ASP A 299 -12.53 8.26 -15.77
CA ASP A 299 -13.17 9.37 -16.46
C ASP A 299 -12.32 9.81 -17.65
N ALA A 300 -12.96 10.42 -18.63
CA ALA A 300 -12.33 11.05 -19.77
C ALA A 300 -12.84 12.48 -19.90
N TYR A 301 -11.98 13.40 -20.34
CA TYR A 301 -12.36 14.80 -20.42
C TYR A 301 -13.36 15.06 -21.54
N GLU A 302 -13.16 14.36 -22.66
CA GLU A 302 -13.93 14.54 -23.88
C GLU A 302 -14.33 13.18 -24.44
N ASN A 303 -15.53 13.09 -25.01
CA ASN A 303 -15.99 11.84 -25.65
C ASN A 303 -15.06 11.43 -26.80
N ASP A 304 -14.49 12.40 -27.52
CA ASP A 304 -13.56 12.16 -28.63
C ASP A 304 -12.27 11.50 -28.12
N GLU A 305 -11.80 11.85 -26.91
CA GLU A 305 -10.63 11.23 -26.28
C GLU A 305 -10.86 9.72 -26.08
N LEU A 306 -12.05 9.32 -25.63
CA LEU A 306 -12.41 7.90 -25.51
C LEU A 306 -12.35 7.19 -26.86
N VAL A 307 -13.02 7.76 -27.88
CA VAL A 307 -13.04 7.17 -29.23
C VAL A 307 -11.62 6.98 -29.74
N HIS A 308 -10.77 8.00 -29.61
CA HIS A 308 -9.37 7.92 -30.01
C HIS A 308 -8.57 6.88 -29.20
N MET A 309 -8.79 6.75 -27.89
CA MET A 309 -8.09 5.75 -27.07
C MET A 309 -8.47 4.31 -27.40
N ALA A 310 -9.68 4.07 -27.91
CA ALA A 310 -10.15 2.74 -28.30
C ALA A 310 -9.93 2.43 -29.80
N ASP A 311 -9.59 3.43 -30.64
CA ASP A 311 -9.25 3.19 -32.04
C ASP A 311 -7.86 2.53 -32.15
N LEU A 312 -7.84 1.27 -32.58
CA LEU A 312 -6.60 0.49 -32.73
C LEU A 312 -5.79 0.87 -33.97
N ASN A 313 -6.38 1.58 -34.94
CA ASN A 313 -5.79 1.85 -36.24
C ASN A 313 -5.35 3.31 -36.41
N ASP A 314 -5.89 4.24 -35.61
CA ASP A 314 -5.59 5.67 -35.67
C ASP A 314 -5.16 6.23 -34.29
N HIS A 315 -4.72 7.50 -34.24
CA HIS A 315 -4.37 8.23 -33.02
C HIS A 315 -3.33 7.50 -32.14
N GLN A 316 -2.19 7.12 -32.71
CA GLN A 316 -1.16 6.34 -31.99
C GLN A 316 -0.60 7.06 -30.76
N ASP A 317 -0.71 8.39 -30.71
CA ASP A 317 -0.29 9.24 -29.59
C ASP A 317 -1.34 9.34 -28.47
N THR A 318 -2.57 8.86 -28.70
CA THR A 318 -3.68 8.95 -27.75
C THR A 318 -4.04 7.56 -27.22
N PHE A 319 -3.56 7.24 -26.02
CA PHE A 319 -3.79 5.97 -25.34
C PHE A 319 -3.76 6.15 -23.81
N MET A 320 -4.14 5.12 -23.04
CA MET A 320 -4.14 5.18 -21.58
C MET A 320 -2.75 5.50 -21.03
N PHE A 321 -2.65 6.32 -19.98
CA PHE A 321 -1.38 6.67 -19.33
C PHE A 321 -0.30 7.31 -20.23
N HIS A 322 -0.63 7.79 -21.43
CA HIS A 322 0.37 8.28 -22.39
C HIS A 322 1.23 9.44 -21.86
N TYR A 323 0.72 10.21 -20.89
CA TYR A 323 1.50 11.28 -20.24
C TYR A 323 2.52 10.81 -19.20
N CYS A 324 2.44 9.58 -18.70
CA CYS A 324 3.32 9.10 -17.63
C CYS A 324 3.97 7.74 -17.92
N CYS A 325 3.86 7.24 -19.14
CA CYS A 325 4.26 5.88 -19.47
C CYS A 325 5.78 5.68 -19.62
N ASN A 326 6.62 6.72 -19.61
CA ASN A 326 8.05 6.57 -19.99
C ASN A 326 8.88 5.63 -19.10
N ALA A 327 8.54 5.50 -17.82
CA ALA A 327 9.28 4.67 -16.86
C ALA A 327 8.43 3.55 -16.24
N LEU A 328 7.22 3.31 -16.77
CA LEU A 328 6.32 2.31 -16.21
C LEU A 328 6.91 0.91 -16.33
N GLU A 329 6.89 0.18 -15.22
CA GLU A 329 7.35 -1.20 -15.10
C GLU A 329 6.17 -2.15 -14.82
N ARG A 330 5.15 -1.68 -14.09
CA ARG A 330 4.01 -2.50 -13.63
C ARG A 330 2.70 -1.71 -13.64
N VAL A 331 1.66 -2.27 -14.23
CA VAL A 331 0.31 -1.66 -14.23
C VAL A 331 -0.75 -2.72 -13.93
N SER A 332 -1.68 -2.40 -13.03
CA SER A 332 -2.88 -3.19 -12.74
C SER A 332 -4.11 -2.30 -12.84
N ILE A 333 -5.06 -2.68 -13.70
CA ILE A 333 -6.34 -1.99 -13.93
C ILE A 333 -7.48 -3.01 -14.08
N ARG A 334 -7.49 -4.03 -13.23
CA ARG A 334 -8.53 -5.07 -13.25
C ARG A 334 -9.87 -4.47 -12.86
N ASN A 335 -10.95 -4.94 -13.47
CA ASN A 335 -12.31 -4.47 -13.28
C ASN A 335 -12.42 -2.95 -13.47
N MET A 336 -11.84 -2.45 -14.56
CA MET A 336 -11.90 -1.04 -14.94
C MET A 336 -13.32 -0.67 -15.41
N ASN A 337 -13.88 0.38 -14.83
CA ASN A 337 -15.18 0.92 -15.23
C ASN A 337 -15.05 2.32 -15.82
N LEU A 338 -15.95 2.68 -16.74
CA LEU A 338 -16.00 4.00 -17.36
C LEU A 338 -17.33 4.66 -17.05
N ASP A 339 -17.28 5.88 -16.51
CA ASP A 339 -18.50 6.59 -16.05
C ASP A 339 -19.46 6.97 -17.18
N LEU A 340 -18.95 7.12 -18.41
CA LEU A 340 -19.70 7.69 -19.54
C LEU A 340 -20.38 6.65 -20.44
N ILE A 341 -20.06 5.36 -20.29
CA ILE A 341 -20.59 4.31 -21.17
C ILE A 341 -21.74 3.59 -20.47
N TYR A 342 -22.96 3.78 -20.97
CA TYR A 342 -24.17 3.23 -20.33
C TYR A 342 -24.43 1.75 -20.66
N ASN A 343 -23.79 1.20 -21.69
CA ASN A 343 -24.01 -0.16 -22.17
C ASN A 343 -22.81 -1.07 -21.83
N ASP A 344 -23.03 -2.09 -20.99
CA ASP A 344 -21.99 -3.05 -20.55
C ASP A 344 -21.17 -3.65 -21.70
N GLY A 345 -21.83 -3.96 -22.83
CA GLY A 345 -21.16 -4.53 -24.01
C GLY A 345 -20.22 -3.56 -24.72
N GLU A 346 -20.59 -2.28 -24.81
CA GLU A 346 -19.73 -1.22 -25.36
C GLU A 346 -18.55 -0.95 -24.45
N GLN A 347 -18.78 -0.93 -23.13
CA GLN A 347 -17.73 -0.75 -22.14
C GLN A 347 -16.72 -1.89 -22.18
N PHE A 348 -17.18 -3.14 -22.28
CA PHE A 348 -16.29 -4.29 -22.40
C PHE A 348 -15.41 -4.20 -23.65
N ALA A 349 -16.01 -3.92 -24.81
CA ALA A 349 -15.27 -3.78 -26.07
C ALA A 349 -14.26 -2.63 -26.00
N PHE A 350 -14.66 -1.48 -25.44
CA PHE A 350 -13.77 -0.35 -25.19
C PHE A 350 -12.57 -0.77 -24.35
N ASN A 351 -12.82 -1.40 -23.19
CA ASN A 351 -11.79 -1.79 -22.25
C ASN A 351 -10.74 -2.71 -22.91
N GLN A 352 -11.19 -3.66 -23.74
CA GLN A 352 -10.28 -4.52 -24.50
C GLN A 352 -9.39 -3.70 -25.45
N ASN A 353 -10.00 -2.83 -26.27
CA ASN A 353 -9.26 -2.06 -27.27
C ASN A 353 -8.28 -1.07 -26.63
N ALA A 354 -8.71 -0.35 -25.59
CA ALA A 354 -7.86 0.58 -24.87
C ALA A 354 -6.65 -0.14 -24.23
N CYS A 355 -6.85 -1.32 -23.63
CA CYS A 355 -5.77 -2.14 -23.08
C CYS A 355 -4.80 -2.64 -24.16
N ILE A 356 -5.31 -3.13 -25.29
CA ILE A 356 -4.50 -3.56 -26.44
C ILE A 356 -3.64 -2.39 -26.93
N LYS A 357 -4.25 -1.22 -27.14
CA LYS A 357 -3.56 -0.02 -27.62
C LYS A 357 -2.49 0.44 -26.64
N PHE A 358 -2.78 0.43 -25.34
CA PHE A 358 -1.81 0.73 -24.31
C PHE A 358 -0.61 -0.21 -24.36
N ILE A 359 -0.83 -1.54 -24.39
CA ILE A 359 0.28 -2.51 -24.41
C ILE A 359 1.15 -2.37 -25.65
N ARG A 360 0.55 -2.10 -26.82
CA ARG A 360 1.28 -1.87 -28.07
C ARG A 360 2.19 -0.64 -27.99
N ASN A 361 1.73 0.43 -27.34
CA ASN A 361 2.47 1.70 -27.20
C ASN A 361 3.27 1.84 -25.89
N ALA A 362 3.12 0.90 -24.96
CA ALA A 362 3.80 0.92 -23.67
C ALA A 362 5.33 0.96 -23.82
N PRO A 363 6.06 1.55 -22.86
CA PRO A 363 7.52 1.58 -22.88
C PRO A 363 8.10 0.17 -22.87
N GLN A 364 9.36 0.02 -23.28
CA GLN A 364 10.10 -1.25 -23.14
C GLN A 364 10.37 -1.62 -21.67
N THR A 365 10.27 -0.65 -20.75
CA THR A 365 10.41 -0.90 -19.31
C THR A 365 9.22 -1.64 -18.72
N LEU A 366 8.05 -1.65 -19.39
CA LEU A 366 6.87 -2.34 -18.91
C LEU A 366 7.12 -3.85 -18.96
N ARG A 367 7.08 -4.50 -17.80
CA ARG A 367 7.36 -5.93 -17.64
C ARG A 367 6.15 -6.72 -17.19
N TRP A 368 5.16 -6.03 -16.62
CA TRP A 368 4.03 -6.65 -15.96
C TRP A 368 2.76 -5.82 -16.19
N PHE A 369 1.71 -6.46 -16.69
CA PHE A 369 0.42 -5.83 -16.93
C PHE A 369 -0.72 -6.75 -16.53
N ARG A 370 -1.67 -6.23 -15.75
CA ARG A 370 -2.85 -6.96 -15.29
C ARG A 370 -4.14 -6.19 -15.60
N SER A 371 -5.09 -6.86 -16.24
CA SER A 371 -6.40 -6.29 -16.63
C SER A 371 -7.40 -7.41 -16.91
N ASP A 372 -8.64 -7.10 -17.31
CA ASP A 372 -9.60 -8.13 -17.75
C ASP A 372 -9.48 -8.45 -19.24
N LEU A 373 -8.26 -8.53 -19.78
CA LEU A 373 -8.09 -8.90 -21.19
C LEU A 373 -8.61 -10.33 -21.42
N THR A 374 -9.27 -10.55 -22.56
CA THR A 374 -9.62 -11.91 -22.97
C THR A 374 -8.37 -12.74 -23.18
N GLN A 375 -8.49 -14.07 -23.03
CA GLN A 375 -7.39 -14.99 -23.28
C GLN A 375 -6.85 -14.86 -24.71
N GLU A 376 -7.73 -14.71 -25.70
CA GLU A 376 -7.36 -14.48 -27.11
C GLU A 376 -6.52 -13.22 -27.29
N ASN A 377 -6.94 -12.10 -26.70
CA ASN A 377 -6.19 -10.83 -26.77
C ASN A 377 -4.84 -10.95 -26.06
N MET A 378 -4.77 -11.62 -24.91
CA MET A 378 -3.49 -11.90 -24.24
C MET A 378 -2.56 -12.77 -25.09
N GLU A 379 -3.07 -13.80 -25.75
CA GLU A 379 -2.27 -14.67 -26.63
C GLU A 379 -1.73 -13.91 -27.84
N MET A 380 -2.54 -13.03 -28.43
CA MET A 380 -2.10 -12.12 -29.49
C MET A 380 -1.01 -11.17 -28.98
N LEU A 381 -1.22 -10.49 -27.86
CA LEU A 381 -0.26 -9.53 -27.31
C LEU A 381 1.04 -10.17 -26.83
N ARG A 382 1.01 -11.42 -26.33
CA ARG A 382 2.24 -12.17 -26.01
C ARG A 382 3.12 -12.41 -27.23
N LYS A 383 2.54 -12.54 -28.43
CA LYS A 383 3.29 -12.66 -29.69
C LYS A 383 3.89 -11.31 -30.10
N GLU A 384 3.13 -10.22 -29.95
CA GLU A 384 3.59 -8.86 -30.33
C GLU A 384 4.60 -8.27 -29.33
N ARG A 385 4.43 -8.55 -28.03
CA ARG A 385 5.18 -7.96 -26.91
C ARG A 385 5.61 -9.04 -25.89
N PRO A 386 6.46 -10.01 -26.27
CA PRO A 386 6.82 -11.16 -25.40
C PRO A 386 7.56 -10.78 -24.11
N GLY A 387 8.07 -9.56 -23.99
CA GLY A 387 8.74 -9.06 -22.78
C GLY A 387 7.79 -8.66 -21.64
N ILE A 388 6.48 -8.71 -21.86
CA ILE A 388 5.46 -8.30 -20.88
C ILE A 388 4.73 -9.53 -20.34
N GLU A 389 4.76 -9.71 -19.02
CA GLU A 389 3.92 -10.68 -18.33
C GLU A 389 2.48 -10.15 -18.27
N LEU A 390 1.56 -10.79 -19.01
CA LEU A 390 0.14 -10.45 -19.05
C LEU A 390 -0.67 -11.39 -18.13
N LEU A 391 -1.45 -10.82 -17.22
CA LEU A 391 -2.28 -11.50 -16.23
C LEU A 391 -3.72 -10.97 -16.22
N ASN A 392 -4.64 -11.80 -15.70
CA ASN A 392 -6.03 -11.43 -15.41
C ASN A 392 -6.30 -11.12 -13.92
#